data_AF-A0A5B7TW07-F1
#
_entry.id   AF-A0A5B7TW07-F1
#
_cell.length_a   1.000
_cell.length_b   1.000
_cell.length_c   1.000
_cell.angle_alpha   90.00
_cell.angle_beta   90.00
_cell.angle_gamma   90.00
#
_symmetry.space_group_name_H-M   'P 1'
#
loop_
_entity.id
_entity.type
_entity.pdbx_description
1 polymer ?
#
loop_
_entity_poly.entity_id
_entity_poly.type
_entity_poly.pdbx_seq_one_letter_code
_entity_poly.pdbx_strand_id
1 'polypeptide(L)'
;MNTKHLNYYWIIPILLLLIFLFEYYMTLSYMEEMYKYTNAEVRTEAIIQQKNSFYIKFIQDLVFIVLQFIGCFICLNIGLLFFNYKVKIKNILKAITVSFLAIVIVQIVVIGIVKFSNLTFTVGSLQSIEDKLYVTNYINNLNIPTYLLMPLDIISLTHIVFVLLLAYAIKLLIKKNYLKSLIFTAKTYGVGVAIWFVFAMVMEMNFN
;
A
#
# COMPACT_ATOMS: atom_id res chain seq x y z
N MET A 1 28.80 12.70 21.97
CA MET A 1 28.66 11.38 21.31
C MET A 1 27.73 11.57 20.12
N ASN A 2 28.30 11.74 18.94
CA ASN A 2 27.59 12.13 17.71
C ASN A 2 26.90 10.88 17.16
N THR A 3 25.68 10.59 17.63
CA THR A 3 24.90 9.47 17.11
C THR A 3 24.64 9.74 15.63
N LYS A 4 25.32 8.99 14.76
CA LYS A 4 25.02 8.91 13.33
C LYS A 4 23.50 8.77 13.21
N HIS A 5 22.83 9.86 12.81
CA HIS A 5 21.43 9.84 12.44
C HIS A 5 21.33 8.91 11.24
N LEU A 6 21.14 7.62 11.50
CA LEU A 6 20.75 6.66 10.48
C LEU A 6 19.50 7.28 9.84
N ASN A 7 19.65 7.66 8.59
CA ASN A 7 18.76 8.58 7.93
C ASN A 7 17.48 7.80 7.63
N TYR A 8 16.56 7.77 8.60
CA TYR A 8 15.37 6.90 8.64
C TYR A 8 14.49 7.00 7.38
N TYR A 9 14.66 8.07 6.61
CA TYR A 9 14.05 8.23 5.29
C TYR A 9 14.35 7.07 4.34
N TRP A 10 15.53 6.47 4.44
CA TRP A 10 15.93 5.35 3.60
C TRP A 10 15.52 3.99 4.16
N ILE A 11 15.26 3.89 5.47
CA ILE A 11 14.95 2.61 6.11
C ILE A 11 13.66 2.01 5.55
N ILE A 12 12.60 2.81 5.43
CA ILE A 12 11.29 2.31 4.97
C ILE A 12 11.32 1.89 3.50
N PRO A 13 11.87 2.68 2.55
CA PRO A 13 12.06 2.23 1.18
C PRO A 13 12.93 0.99 1.04
N ILE A 14 14.04 0.90 1.79
CA ILE A 14 14.89 -0.29 1.80
C ILE A 14 14.11 -1.50 2.31
N LEU A 15 13.33 -1.32 3.37
CA LEU A 15 12.58 -2.41 3.96
C LEU A 15 11.43 -2.88 3.05
N LEU A 16 10.75 -1.97 2.34
CA LEU A 16 9.81 -2.33 1.28
C LEU A 16 10.50 -3.15 0.18
N LEU A 17 11.67 -2.71 -0.28
CA LEU A 17 12.44 -3.43 -1.30
C LEU A 17 12.86 -4.83 -0.81
N LEU A 18 13.28 -4.95 0.45
CA LEU A 18 13.61 -6.25 1.06
C LEU A 18 12.39 -7.16 1.15
N ILE A 19 11.21 -6.64 1.48
CA ILE A 19 9.97 -7.42 1.49
C ILE A 19 9.63 -7.92 0.09
N PHE A 20 9.68 -7.06 -0.93
CA PHE A 20 9.43 -7.49 -2.30
C PHE A 20 10.44 -8.55 -2.77
N LEU A 21 11.74 -8.40 -2.45
CA LEU A 21 12.73 -9.43 -2.75
C LEU A 21 12.45 -10.74 -2.02
N PHE A 22 11.97 -10.67 -0.78
CA PHE A 22 11.60 -11.84 -0.01
C PHE A 22 10.35 -12.54 -0.59
N GLU A 23 9.31 -11.80 -0.99
CA GLU A 23 8.14 -12.33 -1.69
C GLU A 23 8.53 -13.02 -3.00
N TYR A 24 9.41 -12.39 -3.78
CA TYR A 24 9.95 -12.94 -5.01
C TYR A 24 10.66 -14.27 -4.77
N TYR A 25 11.58 -14.29 -3.80
CA TYR A 25 12.32 -15.48 -3.43
C TYR A 25 11.41 -16.63 -2.98
N MET A 26 10.46 -16.32 -2.09
CA MET A 26 9.51 -17.32 -1.57
C MET A 26 8.62 -17.89 -2.67
N THR A 27 8.14 -17.04 -3.59
CA THR A 27 7.32 -17.46 -4.74
C THR A 27 8.10 -18.39 -5.66
N LEU A 28 9.35 -18.04 -5.99
CA LEU A 28 10.18 -18.90 -6.85
C LEU A 28 10.55 -20.22 -6.18
N SER A 29 10.98 -20.16 -4.92
CA SER A 29 11.33 -21.36 -4.16
C SER A 29 10.15 -22.34 -4.08
N TYR A 30 8.94 -21.82 -3.86
CA TYR A 30 7.72 -22.63 -3.80
C TYR A 30 7.39 -23.26 -5.17
N MET A 31 7.49 -22.48 -6.25
CA MET A 31 7.24 -22.98 -7.60
C MET A 31 8.25 -24.04 -8.04
N GLU A 32 9.52 -23.86 -7.71
CA GLU A 32 10.56 -24.86 -8.00
C GLU A 32 10.31 -26.18 -7.26
N GLU A 33 9.84 -26.12 -6.01
CA GLU A 33 9.49 -27.29 -5.22
C GLU A 33 8.22 -27.98 -5.75
N MET A 34 7.16 -27.21 -6.03
CA MET A 34 5.88 -27.72 -6.52
C MET A 34 6.02 -28.47 -7.86
N TYR A 35 6.87 -27.97 -8.76
CA TYR A 35 7.07 -28.56 -10.09
C TYR A 35 8.29 -29.48 -10.19
N LYS A 36 8.93 -29.84 -9.06
CA LYS A 36 10.16 -30.64 -9.03
C LYS A 36 10.06 -31.97 -9.77
N TYR A 37 8.90 -32.62 -9.71
CA TYR A 37 8.64 -33.95 -10.30
C TYR A 37 7.89 -33.87 -11.64
N THR A 38 7.68 -32.67 -12.17
CA THR A 38 7.00 -32.46 -13.46
C THR A 38 8.01 -32.46 -14.60
N ASN A 39 7.55 -32.70 -15.82
CA ASN A 39 8.36 -32.56 -17.03
C ASN A 39 9.08 -31.18 -17.09
N ALA A 40 10.31 -31.20 -17.58
CA ALA A 40 11.19 -30.02 -17.59
C ALA A 40 10.60 -28.83 -18.36
N GLU A 41 9.91 -29.09 -19.48
CA GLU A 41 9.21 -28.04 -20.26
C GLU A 41 8.13 -27.36 -19.43
N VAL A 42 7.18 -28.15 -18.89
CA VAL A 42 6.08 -27.64 -18.06
C VAL A 42 6.59 -26.89 -16.82
N ARG A 43 7.64 -27.40 -16.18
CA ARG A 43 8.30 -26.71 -15.05
C ARG A 43 8.85 -25.35 -15.48
N THR A 44 9.53 -25.29 -16.62
CA THR A 44 10.17 -24.05 -17.10
C THR A 44 9.12 -23.02 -17.47
N GLU A 45 8.06 -23.42 -18.19
CA GLU A 45 6.93 -22.56 -18.54
C GLU A 45 6.25 -21.99 -17.30
N ALA A 46 5.94 -22.84 -16.30
CA ALA A 46 5.29 -22.41 -15.07
C ALA A 46 6.14 -21.40 -14.28
N ILE A 47 7.46 -21.62 -14.19
CA ILE A 47 8.38 -20.70 -13.52
C ILE A 47 8.46 -19.36 -14.26
N ILE A 48 8.55 -19.37 -15.60
CA ILE A 48 8.58 -18.15 -16.41
C ILE A 48 7.28 -17.35 -16.24
N GLN A 49 6.14 -18.03 -16.27
CA GLN A 49 4.83 -17.39 -16.08
C GLN A 49 4.73 -16.70 -14.71
N GLN A 50 5.21 -17.35 -13.64
CA GLN A 50 5.21 -16.74 -12.31
C GLN A 50 6.19 -15.57 -12.19
N LYS A 51 7.38 -15.66 -12.79
CA LYS A 51 8.30 -14.52 -12.84
C LYS A 51 7.66 -13.31 -13.51
N ASN A 52 7.03 -13.50 -14.66
CA ASN A 52 6.36 -12.42 -15.40
C ASN A 52 5.21 -11.83 -14.58
N SER A 53 4.40 -12.67 -13.94
CA SER A 53 3.30 -12.22 -13.06
C SER A 53 3.84 -11.40 -11.89
N PHE A 54 4.95 -11.83 -11.28
CA PHE A 54 5.59 -11.10 -10.20
C PHE A 54 6.13 -9.73 -10.66
N TYR A 55 6.78 -9.66 -11.83
CA TYR A 55 7.28 -8.38 -12.36
C TYR A 55 6.16 -7.38 -12.61
N ILE A 56 5.03 -7.84 -13.16
CA ILE A 56 3.85 -6.99 -13.37
C ILE A 56 3.34 -6.46 -12.03
N LYS A 57 3.12 -7.34 -11.03
CA LYS A 57 2.71 -6.93 -9.68
C LYS A 57 3.69 -5.92 -9.07
N PHE A 58 4.99 -6.20 -9.13
CA PHE A 58 6.02 -5.34 -8.56
C PHE A 58 6.02 -3.94 -9.19
N ILE A 59 5.95 -3.84 -10.52
CA ILE A 59 5.91 -2.56 -11.22
C ILE A 59 4.62 -1.81 -10.85
N GLN A 60 3.47 -2.49 -10.85
CA GLN A 60 2.20 -1.92 -10.46
C GLN A 60 2.25 -1.34 -9.04
N ASP A 61 2.66 -2.13 -8.05
CA ASP A 61 2.75 -1.72 -6.65
C ASP A 61 3.71 -0.54 -6.47
N LEU A 62 4.86 -0.56 -7.16
CA LEU A 62 5.84 0.52 -7.11
C LEU A 62 5.25 1.83 -7.66
N VAL A 63 4.59 1.78 -8.81
CA VAL A 63 3.94 2.96 -9.40
C VAL A 63 2.89 3.54 -8.46
N PHE A 64 2.02 2.68 -7.88
CA PHE A 64 0.99 3.13 -6.94
C PHE A 64 1.58 3.73 -5.65
N ILE A 65 2.62 3.12 -5.08
CA ILE A 65 3.32 3.64 -3.90
C ILE A 65 3.92 5.03 -4.18
N VAL A 66 4.56 5.21 -5.35
CA VAL A 66 5.16 6.49 -5.75
C VAL A 66 4.07 7.55 -5.96
N LEU A 67 2.99 7.22 -6.67
CA LEU A 67 1.85 8.12 -6.87
C LEU A 67 1.21 8.51 -5.54
N GLN A 68 0.99 7.55 -4.63
CA GLN A 68 0.45 7.81 -3.31
C GLN A 68 1.37 8.71 -2.49
N PHE A 69 2.68 8.51 -2.57
CA PHE A 69 3.67 9.35 -1.87
C PHE A 69 3.61 10.80 -2.36
N ILE A 70 3.63 10.99 -3.69
CA ILE A 70 3.56 12.32 -4.32
C ILE A 70 2.22 12.99 -4.00
N GLY A 71 1.11 12.27 -4.17
CA GLY A 71 -0.24 12.77 -3.87
C GLY A 71 -0.37 13.19 -2.41
N CYS A 72 0.10 12.36 -1.48
CA CYS A 72 0.11 12.68 -0.06
C CYS A 72 0.98 13.92 0.24
N PHE A 73 2.14 14.04 -0.41
CA PHE A 73 3.02 15.19 -0.26
C PHE A 73 2.33 16.48 -0.72
N ILE A 74 1.73 16.48 -1.90
CA ILE A 74 1.02 17.64 -2.44
C ILE A 74 -0.14 18.03 -1.53
N CYS A 75 -1.01 17.06 -1.15
CA CYS A 75 -2.18 17.32 -0.32
C CYS A 75 -1.82 17.91 1.05
N LEU A 76 -0.78 17.38 1.70
CA LEU A 76 -0.36 17.87 3.01
C LEU A 76 0.32 19.24 2.92
N ASN A 77 1.11 19.51 1.88
CA ASN A 77 1.69 20.84 1.71
C ASN A 77 0.60 21.90 1.48
N ILE A 78 -0.35 21.64 0.59
CA ILE A 78 -1.50 22.54 0.34
C ILE A 78 -2.27 22.74 1.65
N GLY A 79 -2.57 21.65 2.37
CA GLY A 79 -3.26 21.71 3.65
C GLY A 79 -2.54 22.55 4.70
N LEU A 80 -1.24 22.30 4.91
CA LEU A 80 -0.44 23.04 5.90
C LEU A 80 -0.35 24.54 5.55
N LEU A 81 -0.24 24.87 4.26
CA LEU A 81 -0.29 26.26 3.79
C LEU A 81 -1.66 26.90 4.05
N PHE A 82 -2.75 26.22 3.68
CA PHE A 82 -4.12 26.72 3.84
C PHE A 82 -4.48 26.98 5.32
N PHE A 83 -4.01 26.12 6.23
CA PHE A 83 -4.22 26.27 7.67
C PHE A 83 -3.12 27.06 8.39
N ASN A 84 -2.23 27.74 7.66
CA ASN A 84 -1.16 28.60 8.19
C ASN A 84 -0.19 27.91 9.16
N TYR A 85 0.08 26.62 8.99
CA TYR A 85 1.07 25.88 9.78
C TYR A 85 2.47 25.98 9.16
N LYS A 86 3.39 26.61 9.88
CA LYS A 86 4.80 26.73 9.49
C LYS A 86 5.56 25.44 9.80
N VAL A 87 5.55 24.49 8.86
CA VAL A 87 6.28 23.22 8.97
C VAL A 87 7.32 23.12 7.86
N LYS A 88 8.55 22.70 8.19
CA LYS A 88 9.61 22.47 7.18
C LYS A 88 9.25 21.27 6.31
N ILE A 89 9.48 21.36 5.00
CA ILE A 89 9.26 20.28 4.01
C ILE A 89 9.87 18.95 4.45
N LYS A 90 11.09 18.99 5.02
CA LYS A 90 11.79 17.80 5.56
C LYS A 90 10.98 17.03 6.62
N ASN A 91 10.17 17.74 7.41
CA ASN A 91 9.34 17.13 8.45
C ASN A 91 8.04 16.56 7.85
N ILE A 92 7.52 17.16 6.79
CA ILE A 92 6.37 16.63 6.03
C ILE A 92 6.77 15.31 5.37
N LEU A 93 7.90 15.28 4.66
CA LEU A 93 8.44 14.05 4.07
C LEU A 93 8.65 12.96 5.13
N LYS A 94 9.19 13.32 6.31
CA LYS A 94 9.30 12.37 7.43
C LYS A 94 7.96 11.76 7.80
N ALA A 95 6.93 12.59 7.98
CA ALA A 95 5.62 12.13 8.39
C ALA A 95 5.00 11.19 7.35
N ILE A 96 5.15 11.52 6.07
CA ILE A 96 4.68 10.67 4.97
C ILE A 96 5.44 9.34 5.00
N THR A 97 6.78 9.36 4.97
CA THR A 97 7.59 8.15 4.99
C THR A 97 7.26 7.23 6.16
N VAL A 98 7.07 7.76 7.38
CA VAL A 98 6.66 6.97 8.55
C VAL A 98 5.30 6.30 8.35
N SER A 99 4.38 6.93 7.64
CA SER A 99 3.04 6.39 7.39
C SER A 99 3.06 5.19 6.44
N PHE A 100 4.05 5.13 5.53
CA PHE A 100 4.28 3.96 4.66
C PHE A 100 4.70 2.70 5.44
N LEU A 101 5.01 2.81 6.74
CA LEU A 101 5.16 1.65 7.61
C LEU A 101 3.86 0.81 7.69
N ALA A 102 2.70 1.40 7.41
CA ALA A 102 1.44 0.65 7.24
C ALA A 102 1.55 -0.43 6.14
N ILE A 103 2.09 -0.07 4.98
CA ILE A 103 2.23 -0.99 3.83
C ILE A 103 3.19 -2.12 4.18
N VAL A 104 4.31 -1.79 4.80
CA VAL A 104 5.28 -2.76 5.34
C VAL A 104 4.61 -3.76 6.26
N ILE A 105 3.86 -3.29 7.26
CA ILE A 105 3.21 -4.17 8.23
C ILE A 105 2.24 -5.09 7.52
N VAL A 106 1.40 -4.55 6.62
CA VAL A 106 0.41 -5.36 5.92
C VAL A 106 1.06 -6.42 5.03
N GLN A 107 2.11 -6.09 4.28
CA GLN A 107 2.81 -7.08 3.46
C GLN A 107 3.39 -8.23 4.31
N ILE A 108 4.00 -7.91 5.46
CA ILE A 108 4.47 -8.94 6.41
C ILE A 108 3.31 -9.82 6.88
N VAL A 109 2.16 -9.23 7.20
CA VAL A 109 0.96 -9.96 7.61
C VAL A 109 0.42 -10.85 6.49
N VAL A 110 0.35 -10.35 5.25
CA VAL A 110 -0.10 -11.09 4.06
C VAL A 110 0.79 -12.32 3.84
N ILE A 111 2.12 -12.11 3.83
CA ILE A 111 3.11 -13.19 3.69
C ILE A 111 2.94 -14.23 4.80
N GLY A 112 2.77 -13.77 6.05
CA GLY A 112 2.51 -14.63 7.19
C GLY A 112 1.25 -15.47 7.01
N ILE A 113 0.13 -14.84 6.65
CA ILE A 113 -1.15 -15.52 6.42
C ILE A 113 -1.01 -16.58 5.32
N VAL A 114 -0.41 -16.26 4.17
CA VAL A 114 -0.22 -17.24 3.08
C VAL A 114 0.61 -18.42 3.57
N LYS A 115 1.71 -18.15 4.29
CA LYS A 115 2.61 -19.19 4.79
C LYS A 115 1.96 -20.10 5.84
N PHE A 116 1.16 -19.56 6.75
CA PHE A 116 0.54 -20.32 7.85
C PHE A 116 -0.81 -20.93 7.48
N SER A 117 -1.47 -20.47 6.42
CA SER A 117 -2.77 -20.99 5.98
C SER A 117 -2.66 -22.17 5.00
N ASN A 118 -1.46 -22.76 4.84
CA ASN A 118 -1.16 -23.82 3.86
C ASN A 118 -1.60 -23.48 2.43
N LEU A 119 -1.60 -22.20 2.06
CA LEU A 119 -1.88 -21.77 0.70
C LEU A 119 -0.64 -21.96 -0.18
N THR A 120 -0.86 -22.11 -1.48
CA THR A 120 0.22 -22.18 -2.46
C THR A 120 0.91 -20.82 -2.53
N PHE A 121 2.20 -20.72 -2.20
CA PHE A 121 2.90 -19.42 -2.18
C PHE A 121 3.16 -18.94 -3.61
N THR A 122 2.16 -18.30 -4.18
CA THR A 122 2.09 -17.81 -5.57
C THR A 122 1.65 -16.36 -5.60
N VAL A 123 1.92 -15.65 -6.70
CA VAL A 123 1.44 -14.26 -6.88
C VAL A 123 -0.08 -14.17 -6.69
N GLY A 124 -0.83 -15.15 -7.24
CA GLY A 124 -2.28 -15.21 -7.10
C GLY A 124 -2.75 -15.41 -5.66
N SER A 125 -2.02 -16.19 -4.84
CA SER A 125 -2.36 -16.35 -3.43
C SER A 125 -2.12 -15.10 -2.60
N LEU A 126 -1.03 -14.38 -2.88
CA LEU A 126 -0.70 -13.12 -2.22
C LEU A 126 -1.79 -12.10 -2.52
N GLN A 127 -2.13 -11.95 -3.80
CA GLN A 127 -3.20 -11.06 -4.26
C GLN A 127 -4.55 -11.45 -3.66
N SER A 128 -4.90 -12.73 -3.63
CA SER A 128 -6.17 -13.19 -3.01
C SER A 128 -6.28 -12.84 -1.52
N ILE A 129 -5.17 -12.86 -0.78
CA ILE A 129 -5.16 -12.43 0.63
C ILE A 129 -5.20 -10.90 0.74
N GLU A 130 -4.47 -10.17 -0.12
CA GLU A 130 -4.57 -8.71 -0.21
C GLU A 130 -6.01 -8.26 -0.51
N ASP A 131 -6.70 -8.95 -1.41
CA ASP A 131 -8.07 -8.65 -1.80
C ASP A 131 -9.04 -8.75 -0.61
N LYS A 132 -8.84 -9.73 0.27
CA LYS A 132 -9.64 -9.89 1.51
C LYS A 132 -9.47 -8.74 2.50
N LEU A 133 -8.50 -7.85 2.29
CA LEU A 133 -8.30 -6.66 3.12
C LEU A 133 -9.11 -5.46 2.63
N TYR A 134 -9.78 -5.54 1.47
CA TYR A 134 -10.69 -4.50 1.02
C TYR A 134 -11.97 -4.46 1.85
N VAL A 135 -12.47 -3.24 2.08
CA VAL A 135 -13.66 -3.01 2.90
C VAL A 135 -14.91 -3.64 2.27
N THR A 136 -14.97 -3.73 0.94
CA THR A 136 -16.06 -4.41 0.19
C THR A 136 -16.26 -5.85 0.63
N ASN A 137 -15.20 -6.59 0.92
CA ASN A 137 -15.31 -7.96 1.42
C ASN A 137 -15.97 -8.08 2.79
N TYR A 138 -16.10 -6.98 3.55
CA TYR A 138 -16.80 -6.94 4.83
C TYR A 138 -18.21 -6.34 4.74
N ILE A 139 -18.53 -5.65 3.64
CA ILE A 139 -19.84 -5.08 3.39
C ILE A 139 -20.60 -6.04 2.46
N ASN A 140 -21.54 -6.83 3.00
CA ASN A 140 -22.31 -7.84 2.26
C ASN A 140 -22.66 -7.40 0.82
N ASN A 141 -22.11 -8.11 -0.17
CA ASN A 141 -22.11 -7.79 -1.61
C ASN A 141 -23.48 -7.60 -2.27
N LEU A 142 -24.59 -7.88 -1.59
CA LEU A 142 -25.91 -7.98 -2.22
C LEU A 142 -26.61 -6.63 -2.47
N ASN A 143 -26.13 -5.51 -1.91
CA ASN A 143 -26.83 -4.22 -2.00
C ASN A 143 -25.95 -2.99 -2.30
N ILE A 144 -24.70 -3.17 -2.72
CA ILE A 144 -23.84 -2.03 -3.09
C ILE A 144 -24.10 -1.67 -4.56
N PRO A 145 -24.52 -0.44 -4.89
CA PRO A 145 -24.67 -0.02 -6.27
C PRO A 145 -23.34 -0.13 -7.03
N THR A 146 -23.37 -0.52 -8.31
CA THR A 146 -22.15 -0.75 -9.11
C THR A 146 -21.20 0.46 -9.13
N TYR A 147 -21.75 1.67 -9.17
CA TYR A 147 -20.96 2.92 -9.13
C TYR A 147 -20.25 3.15 -7.79
N LEU A 148 -20.66 2.49 -6.70
CA LEU A 148 -20.04 2.56 -5.37
C LEU A 148 -19.04 1.43 -5.09
N LEU A 149 -19.07 0.34 -5.87
CA LEU A 149 -18.16 -0.80 -5.69
C LEU A 149 -16.70 -0.36 -5.81
N MET A 150 -16.33 0.28 -6.92
CA MET A 150 -14.95 0.71 -7.16
C MET A 150 -14.41 1.69 -6.11
N PRO A 151 -15.13 2.76 -5.70
CA PRO A 151 -14.69 3.61 -4.60
C PRO A 151 -14.45 2.85 -3.29
N LEU A 152 -15.28 1.85 -3.00
CA LEU A 152 -15.14 1.03 -1.80
C LEU A 152 -14.00 0.01 -1.92
N ASP A 153 -13.75 -0.52 -3.12
CA ASP A 153 -12.63 -1.42 -3.43
C ASP A 153 -11.27 -0.72 -3.37
N ILE A 154 -11.21 0.60 -3.31
CA ILE A 154 -9.94 1.31 -3.08
C ILE A 154 -9.67 1.46 -1.58
N ILE A 155 -10.70 1.40 -0.74
CA ILE A 155 -10.55 1.49 0.72
C ILE A 155 -10.18 0.10 1.23
N SER A 156 -8.88 -0.11 1.43
CA SER A 156 -8.35 -1.28 2.10
C SER A 156 -8.05 -1.02 3.57
N LEU A 157 -7.96 -2.09 4.35
CA LEU A 157 -7.45 -2.02 5.73
C LEU A 157 -6.05 -1.38 5.77
N THR A 158 -5.22 -1.62 4.76
CA THR A 158 -3.92 -0.95 4.56
C THR A 158 -4.06 0.55 4.49
N HIS A 159 -5.02 1.06 3.71
CA HIS A 159 -5.31 2.48 3.59
C HIS A 159 -5.75 3.06 4.94
N ILE A 160 -6.62 2.36 5.67
CA ILE A 160 -7.09 2.80 6.99
C ILE A 160 -5.91 2.93 7.96
N VAL A 161 -5.06 1.90 8.06
CA VAL A 161 -3.86 1.93 8.91
C VAL A 161 -2.91 3.05 8.47
N PHE A 162 -2.73 3.25 7.17
CA PHE A 162 -1.93 4.35 6.63
C PHE A 162 -2.45 5.72 7.09
N VAL A 163 -3.76 5.98 6.98
CA VAL A 163 -4.38 7.25 7.41
C VAL A 163 -4.23 7.45 8.92
N LEU A 164 -4.38 6.38 9.71
CA LEU A 164 -4.21 6.44 11.17
C LEU A 164 -2.77 6.77 11.58
N LEU A 165 -1.78 6.16 10.92
CA LEU A 165 -0.36 6.47 11.12
C LEU A 165 -0.03 7.88 10.63
N LEU A 166 -0.64 8.33 9.52
CA LEU A 166 -0.46 9.67 9.01
C LEU A 166 -1.01 10.73 9.96
N ALA A 167 -2.21 10.51 10.50
CA ALA A 167 -2.78 11.36 11.55
C ALA A 167 -1.88 11.41 12.79
N TYR A 168 -1.27 10.28 13.17
CA TYR A 168 -0.31 10.24 14.26
C TYR A 168 0.97 11.03 13.93
N ALA A 169 1.49 10.90 12.72
CA ALA A 169 2.67 11.66 12.30
C ALA A 169 2.37 13.17 12.26
N ILE A 170 1.19 13.57 11.79
CA ILE A 170 0.73 14.97 11.79
C ILE A 170 0.54 15.51 13.21
N LYS A 171 0.05 14.69 14.15
CA LYS A 171 -0.02 15.04 15.57
C LYS A 171 1.35 15.51 16.09
N LEU A 172 2.42 14.79 15.71
CA LEU A 172 3.79 15.16 16.08
C LEU A 172 4.27 16.44 15.37
N LEU A 173 3.80 16.70 14.16
CA LEU A 173 4.15 17.91 13.40
C LEU A 173 3.47 19.18 13.94
N ILE A 174 2.16 19.13 14.15
CA ILE A 174 1.33 20.29 14.49
C ILE A 174 1.21 20.45 16.03
N LYS A 175 1.62 19.44 16.81
CA LYS A 175 1.53 19.40 18.28
C LYS A 175 0.11 19.63 18.80
N LYS A 176 -0.88 19.04 18.11
CA LYS A 176 -2.30 19.06 18.51
C LYS A 176 -2.72 17.68 18.99
N ASN A 177 -3.92 17.57 19.56
CA ASN A 177 -4.49 16.28 19.96
C ASN A 177 -4.68 15.38 18.72
N TYR A 178 -4.69 14.07 18.95
CA TYR A 178 -4.80 13.08 17.87
C TYR A 178 -6.07 13.29 17.04
N LEU A 179 -7.23 13.49 17.68
CA LEU A 179 -8.49 13.73 16.99
C LEU A 179 -8.44 14.96 16.06
N LYS A 180 -7.85 16.07 16.52
CA LYS A 180 -7.67 17.28 15.68
C LYS A 180 -6.75 17.02 14.49
N SER A 181 -5.73 16.18 14.71
CA SER A 181 -4.78 15.79 13.66
C SER A 181 -5.42 14.85 12.65
N LEU A 182 -6.29 13.94 13.10
CA LEU A 182 -7.08 13.06 12.25
C LEU A 182 -8.07 13.86 11.39
N ILE A 183 -8.79 14.82 11.98
CA ILE A 183 -9.67 15.73 11.24
C ILE A 183 -8.85 16.55 10.22
N PHE A 184 -7.65 16.99 10.58
CA PHE A 184 -6.76 17.68 9.64
C PHE A 184 -6.33 16.76 8.49
N THR A 185 -5.92 15.52 8.76
CA THR A 185 -5.61 14.52 7.73
C THR A 185 -6.80 14.30 6.80
N ALA A 186 -8.00 14.11 7.34
CA ALA A 186 -9.21 13.93 6.56
C ALA A 186 -9.53 15.14 5.67
N LYS A 187 -9.36 16.36 6.18
CA LYS A 187 -9.59 17.60 5.41
C LYS A 187 -8.54 17.88 4.33
N THR A 188 -7.37 17.25 4.40
CA THR A 188 -6.26 17.54 3.51
C THR A 188 -6.01 16.36 2.58
N TYR A 189 -5.45 15.27 3.12
CA TYR A 189 -5.26 14.02 2.39
C TYR A 189 -6.59 13.39 1.96
N GLY A 190 -7.59 13.35 2.85
CA GLY A 190 -8.89 12.74 2.53
C GLY A 190 -9.63 13.44 1.39
N VAL A 191 -9.52 14.77 1.28
CA VAL A 191 -10.04 15.51 0.11
C VAL A 191 -9.30 15.12 -1.17
N GLY A 192 -7.98 14.95 -1.11
CA GLY A 192 -7.19 14.45 -2.24
C GLY A 192 -7.63 13.04 -2.68
N VAL A 193 -7.87 12.15 -1.73
CA VAL A 193 -8.41 10.81 -1.99
C VAL A 193 -9.81 10.88 -2.61
N ALA A 194 -10.68 11.78 -2.16
CA ALA A 194 -12.00 11.97 -2.75
C ALA A 194 -11.93 12.48 -4.20
N ILE A 195 -11.01 13.41 -4.50
CA ILE A 195 -10.76 13.87 -5.88
C ILE A 195 -10.26 12.71 -6.74
N TRP A 196 -9.35 11.89 -6.21
CA TRP A 196 -8.87 10.69 -6.89
C TRP A 196 -10.00 9.70 -7.18
N PHE A 197 -10.97 9.52 -6.27
CA PHE A 197 -12.14 8.68 -6.52
C PHE A 197 -12.99 9.16 -7.67
N VAL A 198 -13.28 10.47 -7.73
CA VAL A 198 -14.05 11.03 -8.85
C VAL A 198 -13.31 10.81 -10.16
N PHE A 199 -11.99 11.01 -10.17
CA PHE A 199 -11.17 10.73 -11.35
C PHE A 199 -11.21 9.26 -11.76
N ALA A 200 -11.03 8.33 -10.83
CA ALA A 200 -11.07 6.89 -11.10
C ALA A 200 -12.44 6.45 -11.65
N MET A 201 -13.53 6.96 -11.06
CA MET A 201 -14.89 6.68 -11.53
C MET A 201 -15.13 7.18 -12.97
N VAL A 202 -14.67 8.39 -13.28
CA VAL A 202 -14.78 8.95 -14.64
C VAL A 202 -13.95 8.14 -15.63
N MET A 203 -12.74 7.73 -15.26
CA MET A 203 -11.91 6.87 -16.13
C MET A 203 -12.63 5.54 -16.41
N GLU A 204 -13.14 4.88 -15.38
CA GLU A 204 -13.87 3.63 -15.52
C GLU A 204 -15.07 3.75 -16.46
N MET A 205 -15.94 4.76 -16.24
CA MET A 205 -17.14 4.95 -17.06
C MET A 205 -16.86 5.27 -18.54
N ASN A 206 -15.65 5.74 -18.87
CA ASN A 206 -15.28 6.10 -20.24
C ASN A 206 -14.46 5.02 -20.96
N PHE A 207 -13.78 4.15 -20.20
CA PHE A 207 -12.84 3.17 -20.75
C PHE A 207 -13.23 1.70 -20.52
N ASN A 208 -14.32 1.44 -19.80
CA ASN A 208 -15.03 0.16 -19.74
C ASN A 208 -16.41 0.26 -20.39
#